data_AF-A0A2N3RCM0-F1
#
_entry.id   AF-A0A2N3RCM0-F1
#
_cell.length_a   1.000
_cell.length_b   1.000
_cell.length_c   1.000
_cell.angle_alpha   90.00
_cell.angle_beta   90.00
_cell.angle_gamma   90.00
#
_symmetry.space_group_name_H-M   'P 1'
#
loop_
_entity.id
_entity.type
_entity.pdbx_description
1 polymer ?
#
loop_
_entity_poly.entity_id
_entity_poly.type
_entity_poly.pdbx_seq_one_letter_code
_entity_poly.pdbx_strand_id
1 'polypeptide(L)'
;PFTLQLGVKVLNLEIFFLYAIIIHDSLSGMWVFERSVVPSLHLTEGDWNLSPQIKLNAHKYLGDRFGEIKVTQRTRLGETKQSYVKTGLGHLKWIFKNRFTQREGIQSAD
;
A
#
# COMPACT_ATOMS: atom_id res chain seq x y z
N PRO A 1 15.11 11.11 -2.43
CA PRO A 1 16.13 10.41 -3.27
C PRO A 1 15.47 9.74 -4.48
N PHE A 2 16.04 9.92 -5.68
CA PHE A 2 15.48 9.41 -6.94
C PHE A 2 15.24 7.89 -6.93
N THR A 3 16.19 7.11 -6.40
CA THR A 3 16.12 5.64 -6.33
C THR A 3 14.90 5.14 -5.56
N LEU A 4 14.51 5.82 -4.48
CA LEU A 4 13.31 5.45 -3.70
C LEU A 4 12.03 5.72 -4.47
N GLN A 5 11.97 6.86 -5.18
CA GLN A 5 10.82 7.18 -6.03
C GLN A 5 10.71 6.19 -7.19
N LEU A 6 11.83 5.72 -7.74
CA LEU A 6 11.84 4.68 -8.76
C LEU A 6 11.29 3.37 -8.21
N GLY A 7 11.69 2.95 -7.00
CA GLY A 7 11.16 1.77 -6.34
C GLY A 7 9.63 1.83 -6.15
N VAL A 8 9.12 2.97 -5.65
CA VAL A 8 7.67 3.18 -5.53
C VAL A 8 6.96 3.15 -6.88
N LYS A 9 7.55 3.74 -7.93
CA LYS A 9 6.98 3.67 -9.29
C LYS A 9 6.86 2.24 -9.80
N VAL A 10 7.86 1.39 -9.54
CA VAL A 10 7.81 -0.03 -9.91
C VAL A 10 6.65 -0.73 -9.20
N LEU A 11 6.45 -0.48 -7.90
CA LEU A 11 5.32 -1.03 -7.15
C LEU A 11 3.97 -0.53 -7.68
N ASN A 12 3.88 0.75 -8.02
CA ASN A 12 2.66 1.32 -8.59
C ASN A 12 2.34 0.70 -9.96
N LEU A 13 3.35 0.44 -10.79
CA LEU A 13 3.19 -0.25 -12.07
C LEU A 13 2.71 -1.68 -11.87
N GLU A 14 3.28 -2.42 -10.91
CA GLU A 14 2.81 -3.77 -10.58
C GLU A 14 1.33 -3.76 -10.17
N ILE A 15 0.93 -2.81 -9.30
CA ILE A 15 -0.47 -2.66 -8.90
C ILE A 15 -1.36 -2.35 -10.10
N PHE A 16 -0.92 -1.47 -11.00
CA PHE A 16 -1.64 -1.17 -12.23
C PHE A 16 -1.84 -2.42 -13.10
N PHE A 17 -0.79 -3.21 -13.33
CA PHE A 17 -0.91 -4.43 -14.14
C PHE A 17 -1.75 -5.52 -13.47
N LEU A 18 -1.63 -5.69 -12.15
CA LEU A 18 -2.32 -6.77 -11.44
C LEU A 18 -3.77 -6.45 -11.11
N TYR A 19 -4.10 -5.19 -10.82
CA TYR A 19 -5.41 -4.77 -10.33
C TYR A 19 -6.16 -3.83 -11.27
N ALA A 20 -5.51 -3.30 -12.32
CA ALA A 20 -6.05 -2.24 -13.18
C ALA A 20 -6.41 -0.96 -12.41
N ILE A 21 -5.65 -0.65 -11.35
CA ILE A 21 -5.85 0.52 -10.48
C ILE A 21 -4.69 1.49 -10.66
N ILE A 22 -4.99 2.78 -10.76
CA ILE A 22 -3.98 3.85 -10.78
C ILE A 22 -3.75 4.33 -9.34
N ILE A 23 -2.57 4.03 -8.80
CA ILE A 23 -2.09 4.52 -7.50
C ILE A 23 -0.90 5.44 -7.71
N HIS A 24 -0.89 6.58 -7.00
CA HIS A 24 0.16 7.58 -7.08
C HIS A 24 1.33 7.28 -6.14
N ASP A 25 1.06 6.69 -4.96
CA ASP A 25 2.10 6.34 -3.98
C ASP A 25 1.76 5.09 -3.15
N SER A 26 2.14 3.90 -3.59
CA SER A 26 1.84 2.64 -2.88
C SER A 26 2.40 2.56 -1.45
N LEU A 27 3.45 3.32 -1.10
CA LEU A 27 4.14 3.25 0.19
C LEU A 27 3.99 4.53 1.03
N SER A 28 2.90 5.27 0.86
CA SER A 28 2.62 6.46 1.67
C SER A 28 2.36 6.08 3.13
N GLY A 29 3.20 6.50 4.08
CA GLY A 29 3.00 6.24 5.51
C GLY A 29 1.99 7.15 6.22
N MET A 30 1.13 7.84 5.47
CA MET A 30 0.17 8.82 6.00
C MET A 30 -1.22 8.50 5.43
N TRP A 31 -2.18 8.29 6.32
CA TRP A 31 -3.57 8.04 5.97
C TRP A 31 -4.49 8.73 6.96
N VAL A 32 -5.64 9.14 6.48
CA VAL A 32 -6.75 9.59 7.30
C VAL A 32 -8.01 8.93 6.75
N PHE A 33 -8.82 8.39 7.64
CA PHE A 33 -10.08 7.76 7.30
C PHE A 33 -11.04 7.87 8.48
N GLU A 34 -12.34 7.82 8.20
CA GLU A 34 -13.35 7.74 9.25
C GLU A 34 -13.26 6.41 9.99
N ARG A 35 -13.48 6.40 11.30
CA ARG A 35 -13.45 5.16 12.10
C ARG A 35 -14.44 4.11 11.57
N SER A 36 -15.57 4.55 11.02
CA SER A 36 -16.63 3.74 10.42
C SER A 36 -16.14 2.87 9.26
N VAL A 37 -15.10 3.28 8.52
CA VAL A 37 -14.62 2.52 7.35
C VAL A 37 -13.57 1.47 7.70
N VAL A 38 -13.01 1.50 8.92
CA VAL A 38 -11.95 0.56 9.35
C VAL A 38 -12.35 -0.90 9.20
N PRO A 39 -13.54 -1.34 9.68
CA PRO A 39 -13.96 -2.73 9.52
C PRO A 39 -14.07 -3.15 8.06
N SER A 40 -14.48 -2.24 7.17
CA SER A 40 -14.63 -2.50 5.73
C SER A 40 -13.31 -2.66 4.99
N LEU A 41 -12.19 -2.18 5.56
CA LEU A 41 -10.88 -2.28 4.93
C LEU A 41 -10.25 -3.67 5.08
N HIS A 42 -10.76 -4.55 5.94
CA HIS A 42 -10.23 -5.92 6.14
C HIS A 42 -8.70 -5.98 6.25
N LEU A 43 -8.13 -5.13 7.11
CA LEU A 43 -6.68 -5.00 7.27
C LEU A 43 -6.12 -6.22 8.03
N THR A 44 -5.17 -6.90 7.42
CA THR A 44 -4.52 -8.11 7.96
C THR A 44 -3.00 -8.05 7.92
N GLU A 45 -2.43 -7.06 7.22
CA GLU A 45 -1.00 -6.84 7.17
C GLU A 45 -0.52 -5.92 8.28
N GLY A 46 0.67 -6.24 8.80
CA GLY A 46 1.45 -5.33 9.63
C GLY A 46 2.60 -4.69 8.85
N ASP A 47 3.38 -3.88 9.57
CA ASP A 47 4.64 -3.28 9.11
C ASP A 47 4.50 -2.53 7.77
N TRP A 48 5.36 -2.87 6.81
CA TRP A 48 5.51 -2.12 5.57
C TRP A 48 4.39 -2.45 4.56
N ASN A 49 3.79 -3.63 4.62
CA ASN A 49 2.76 -4.06 3.64
C ASN A 49 1.35 -3.52 3.95
N LEU A 50 1.17 -2.93 5.14
CA LEU A 50 -0.08 -2.28 5.51
C LEU A 50 -0.46 -1.17 4.52
N SER A 51 0.52 -0.40 4.02
CA SER A 51 0.27 0.71 3.09
C SER A 51 -0.39 0.25 1.77
N PRO A 52 0.22 -0.68 1.00
CA PRO A 52 -0.44 -1.23 -0.18
C PRO A 52 -1.80 -1.86 0.12
N GLN A 53 -1.96 -2.55 1.25
CA GLN A 53 -3.22 -3.18 1.62
C GLN A 53 -4.34 -2.17 1.85
N ILE A 54 -4.07 -1.10 2.62
CA ILE A 54 -5.04 -0.02 2.84
C ILE A 54 -5.52 0.52 1.50
N LYS A 55 -4.62 0.79 0.55
CA LYS A 55 -5.01 1.38 -0.74
C LYS A 55 -5.79 0.43 -1.62
N LEU A 56 -5.34 -0.83 -1.75
CA LEU A 56 -6.04 -1.84 -2.54
C LEU A 56 -7.44 -2.11 -1.98
N ASN A 57 -7.56 -2.25 -0.66
CA ASN A 57 -8.83 -2.53 -0.01
C ASN A 57 -9.73 -1.29 0.01
N ALA A 58 -9.19 -0.08 0.21
CA ALA A 58 -9.95 1.15 0.09
C ALA A 58 -10.51 1.31 -1.33
N HIS A 59 -9.70 1.10 -2.37
CA HIS A 59 -10.20 1.14 -3.75
C HIS A 59 -11.27 0.07 -3.99
N LYS A 60 -11.07 -1.16 -3.49
CA LYS A 60 -12.01 -2.27 -3.69
C LYS A 60 -13.35 -2.08 -2.98
N TYR A 61 -13.34 -1.63 -1.72
CA TYR A 61 -14.52 -1.60 -0.85
C TYR A 61 -15.13 -0.20 -0.68
N LEU A 62 -14.34 0.85 -0.82
CA LEU A 62 -14.81 2.23 -0.70
C LEU A 62 -15.05 2.90 -2.05
N GLY A 63 -14.43 2.41 -3.14
CA GLY A 63 -14.61 2.94 -4.49
C GLY A 63 -14.28 4.43 -4.57
N ASP A 64 -15.24 5.22 -5.04
CA ASP A 64 -15.11 6.67 -5.24
C ASP A 64 -14.88 7.47 -3.94
N ARG A 65 -15.06 6.86 -2.76
CA ARG A 65 -14.76 7.48 -1.46
C ARG A 65 -13.27 7.45 -1.12
N PHE A 66 -12.47 6.69 -1.85
CA PHE A 66 -11.01 6.69 -1.71
C PHE A 66 -10.38 7.76 -2.59
N GLY A 67 -9.39 8.48 -2.04
CA GLY A 67 -8.63 9.50 -2.77
C GLY A 67 -7.19 9.60 -2.28
N GLU A 68 -6.31 10.11 -3.15
CA GLU A 68 -4.92 10.36 -2.84
C GLU A 68 -4.61 11.86 -2.93
N ILE A 69 -4.02 12.39 -1.87
CA ILE A 69 -3.52 13.77 -1.85
C ILE A 69 -2.01 13.72 -2.01
N LYS A 70 -1.50 14.39 -3.05
CA LYS A 70 -0.06 14.47 -3.31
C LYS A 70 0.62 15.27 -2.21
N VAL A 71 1.54 14.62 -1.50
CA VAL A 71 2.41 15.28 -0.51
C VAL A 71 3.83 15.38 -1.06
N THR A 72 4.39 16.59 -1.05
CA THR A 72 5.78 16.83 -1.44
C THR A 72 6.72 16.21 -0.41
N GLN A 73 7.33 15.08 -0.78
CA GLN A 73 8.30 14.39 0.06
C GLN A 73 9.58 15.22 0.20
N ARG A 74 10.04 15.40 1.44
CA ARG A 74 11.33 16.01 1.74
C ARG A 74 12.36 14.93 2.04
N THR A 75 13.62 15.21 1.72
CA THR A 75 14.73 14.33 2.11
C THR A 75 14.80 14.29 3.63
N ARG A 76 14.62 13.10 4.21
CA ARG A 76 14.87 12.89 5.64
C ARG A 76 16.37 12.85 5.87
N LEU A 77 16.83 13.59 6.88
CA LEU A 77 18.22 13.58 7.33
C LEU A 77 18.36 12.53 8.44
N GLY A 78 19.40 11.70 8.37
CA GLY A 78 19.68 10.63 9.34
C GLY A 78 19.96 9.28 8.67
N GLU A 79 20.54 8.36 9.44
CA GLU A 79 20.81 7.00 8.98
C GLU A 79 19.53 6.17 8.97
N THR A 80 19.25 5.56 7.81
CA THR A 80 18.17 4.59 7.71
C THR A 80 18.65 3.25 8.26
N LYS A 81 17.86 2.63 9.13
CA LYS A 81 18.07 1.23 9.54
C LYS A 81 17.51 0.23 8.53
N GLN A 82 16.95 0.74 7.42
CA GLN A 82 16.18 -0.06 6.46
C GLN A 82 17.02 -0.46 5.25
N SER A 83 16.97 -1.74 4.90
CA SER A 83 17.48 -2.23 3.61
C SER A 83 16.42 -2.03 2.53
N TYR A 84 16.58 -0.98 1.72
CA TYR A 84 15.62 -0.59 0.69
C TYR A 84 15.31 -1.70 -0.33
N VAL A 85 16.34 -2.45 -0.76
CA VAL A 85 16.18 -3.53 -1.75
C VAL A 85 15.38 -4.69 -1.16
N LYS A 86 15.75 -5.13 0.05
CA LYS A 86 15.05 -6.24 0.74
C LYS A 86 13.59 -5.88 0.99
N THR A 87 13.32 -4.66 1.46
CA THR A 87 11.94 -4.21 1.69
C THR A 87 11.17 -4.08 0.37
N GLY A 88 11.76 -3.51 -0.67
CA GLY A 88 11.13 -3.38 -1.99
C GLY A 88 10.74 -4.73 -2.61
N LEU A 89 11.65 -5.72 -2.56
CA LEU A 89 11.34 -7.09 -3.02
C LEU A 89 10.26 -7.76 -2.17
N GLY A 90 10.22 -7.47 -0.87
CA GLY A 90 9.15 -7.91 0.03
C GLY A 90 7.78 -7.39 -0.41
N HIS A 91 7.70 -6.11 -0.79
CA HIS A 91 6.47 -5.51 -1.32
C HIS A 91 6.02 -6.14 -2.62
N LEU A 92 6.92 -6.27 -3.61
CA LEU A 92 6.62 -6.90 -4.90
C LEU A 92 6.00 -8.29 -4.70
N LYS A 93 6.72 -9.13 -3.94
CA LYS A 93 6.25 -10.50 -3.65
C LYS A 93 4.90 -10.50 -2.94
N TRP A 94 4.67 -9.55 -2.03
CA TRP A 94 3.41 -9.45 -1.30
C TRP A 94 2.26 -9.02 -2.22
N ILE A 95 2.43 -7.96 -3.02
CA ILE A 95 1.39 -7.46 -3.94
C ILE A 95 1.00 -8.55 -4.92
N PHE A 96 1.99 -9.22 -5.52
CA PHE A 96 1.76 -10.37 -6.40
C PHE A 96 0.98 -11.47 -5.68
N LYS A 97 1.42 -11.90 -4.50
CA LYS A 97 0.73 -12.95 -3.74
C LYS A 97 -0.69 -12.53 -3.35
N ASN A 98 -0.89 -11.29 -2.92
CA ASN A 98 -2.19 -10.75 -2.52
C ASN A 98 -3.20 -10.73 -3.67
N ARG A 99 -2.74 -10.67 -4.93
CA ARG A 99 -3.62 -10.74 -6.10
C ARG A 99 -4.17 -12.14 -6.33
N PHE A 100 -3.30 -13.15 -6.26
CA PHE A 100 -3.64 -14.52 -6.66
C PHE A 100 -4.08 -15.41 -5.50
N THR A 101 -3.60 -15.11 -4.29
CA THR A 101 -4.09 -15.75 -3.07
C THR A 101 -5.24 -14.89 -2.55
N GLN A 102 -6.46 -15.15 -3.03
CA GLN A 102 -7.64 -14.66 -2.32
C GLN A 102 -7.58 -15.24 -0.92
N ARG A 103 -7.41 -14.37 0.09
CA ARG A 103 -7.50 -14.79 1.49
C ARG A 103 -8.98 -15.02 1.78
N GLU A 104 -9.45 -16.24 1.52
CA GLU A 104 -10.67 -16.72 2.14
C GLU A 104 -10.41 -16.83 3.65
N GLY A 105 -11.15 -16.04 4.41
CA GLY A 105 -11.17 -16.09 5.86
C GLY A 105 -10.26 -15.07 6.56
N ILE A 106 -10.81 -14.52 7.66
CA ILE A 106 -10.18 -13.73 8.73
C ILE A 106 -10.21 -12.22 8.46
N GLN A 107 -10.95 -11.36 9.20
CA GLN A 107 -11.69 -11.48 10.47
C GLN A 107 -12.95 -10.59 10.41
N SER A 108 -14.10 -11.09 10.90
CA SER A 108 -15.25 -10.25 11.26
C SER A 108 -14.85 -9.42 12.48
N ALA A 109 -15.03 -8.10 12.40
CA ALA A 109 -14.90 -7.25 13.57
C ALA A 109 -16.14 -7.45 14.45
N ASP A 110 -15.96 -8.22 15.52
CA ASP A 110 -16.68 -7.95 16.77
C ASP A 110 -15.99 -6.76 17.47
#